data_AF-A0A161M1N0-F1
#
_entry.id   AF-A0A161M1N0-F1
#
_cell.length_a   1.000
_cell.length_b   1.000
_cell.length_c   1.000
_cell.angle_alpha   90.00
_cell.angle_beta   90.00
_cell.angle_gamma   90.00
#
_symmetry.space_group_name_H-M   'P 1'
#
loop_
_entity.id
_entity.type
_entity.pdbx_description
1 polymer ?
#
loop_
_entity_poly.entity_id
_entity_poly.type
_entity_poly.pdbx_seq_one_letter_code
_entity_poly.pdbx_strand_id
1 'polypeptide(L)'
;MVYINGRLVSGDKDNTVVEDLKRYIERIEKLESEREEISQCIRGIYNEANSNGFNTKAIRQIIKLRKMNNDDREEHEMLLMTYKRALGILVEIDE
;
A
#
# COMPACT_ATOMS: atom_id res chain seq x y z
N MET A 1 21.66 28.15 16.91
CA MET A 1 21.41 27.09 17.90
C MET A 1 20.19 26.30 17.47
N VAL A 2 20.36 25.04 17.07
CA VAL A 2 19.26 24.13 16.74
C VAL A 2 19.34 22.90 17.66
N TYR A 3 18.20 22.43 18.15
CA TYR A 3 18.11 21.22 18.98
C TYR A 3 17.85 20.00 18.11
N ILE A 4 18.72 18.99 18.19
CA ILE A 4 18.55 17.72 17.46
C ILE A 4 18.74 16.55 18.41
N ASN A 5 17.77 15.63 18.43
CA ASN A 5 17.75 14.48 19.33
C ASN A 5 18.03 14.89 20.79
N GLY A 6 17.50 16.04 21.20
CA GLY A 6 17.66 16.60 22.55
C GLY A 6 19.02 17.26 22.85
N ARG A 7 19.91 17.47 21.87
CA ARG A 7 21.24 18.06 22.09
C ARG A 7 21.41 19.39 21.34
N LEU A 8 22.04 20.35 22.01
CA LEU A 8 22.43 21.65 21.44
C LEU A 8 23.62 21.51 20.50
N VAL A 9 23.50 22.04 19.28
CA VAL A 9 24.58 22.12 18.30
C VAL A 9 25.02 23.60 18.15
N SER A 10 26.30 23.83 17.78
CA SER A 10 26.96 25.15 17.72
C SER A 10 27.03 25.76 16.31
N GLY A 11 27.22 27.07 16.24
CA GLY A 11 26.97 27.96 15.08
C GLY A 11 27.39 27.54 13.66
N ASP A 12 28.56 26.93 13.44
CA ASP A 12 28.96 26.50 12.09
C ASP A 12 28.37 25.12 11.71
N LYS A 13 28.27 24.22 12.70
CA LYS A 13 27.56 22.95 12.54
C LYS A 13 26.06 23.17 12.38
N ASP A 14 25.51 24.24 12.97
CA ASP A 14 24.10 24.60 12.86
C ASP A 14 23.68 24.83 11.41
N ASN A 15 24.52 25.44 10.57
CA ASN A 15 24.15 25.75 9.20
C ASN A 15 24.10 24.49 8.30
N THR A 16 25.13 23.63 8.38
CA THR A 16 25.15 22.35 7.65
C THR A 16 24.01 21.42 8.09
N VAL A 17 23.68 21.43 9.38
CA VAL A 17 22.58 20.66 9.95
C VAL A 17 21.23 21.12 9.41
N VAL A 18 21.00 22.43 9.31
CA VAL A 18 19.76 22.99 8.76
C VAL A 18 19.66 22.68 7.26
N GLU A 19 20.76 22.73 6.53
CA GLU A 19 20.82 22.34 5.11
C GLU A 19 20.51 20.85 4.90
N ASP A 20 21.05 19.96 5.73
CA ASP A 20 20.75 18.53 5.67
C ASP A 20 19.27 18.25 5.99
N LEU A 21 18.70 18.90 7.01
CA LEU A 21 17.28 18.77 7.34
C LEU A 21 16.39 19.22 6.18
N LYS A 22 16.69 20.36 5.55
CA LYS A 22 15.98 20.84 4.35
C LYS A 22 16.05 19.81 3.22
N ARG A 23 17.24 19.27 2.94
CA ARG A 23 17.43 18.23 1.91
C ARG A 23 16.61 16.96 2.20
N TYR A 24 16.51 16.55 3.46
CA TYR A 24 15.65 15.41 3.82
C TYR A 24 14.17 15.71 3.61
N ILE A 25 13.70 16.89 4.07
CA ILE A 25 12.30 17.31 3.92
C ILE A 25 11.93 17.39 2.44
N GLU A 26 12.71 18.09 1.62
CA GLU A 26 12.45 18.24 0.19
C GLU A 26 12.35 16.89 -0.54
N ARG A 27 13.23 15.94 -0.20
CA ARG A 27 13.19 14.58 -0.76
C ARG A 27 11.94 13.82 -0.33
N ILE A 28 11.51 13.95 0.93
CA ILE A 28 10.30 13.30 1.43
C ILE A 28 9.06 13.91 0.78
N GLU A 29 8.96 15.24 0.70
CA GLU A 29 7.84 15.93 0.06
C GLU A 29 7.69 15.55 -1.40
N LYS A 30 8.82 15.42 -2.12
CA LYS A 30 8.82 14.92 -3.49
C LYS A 30 8.25 13.50 -3.57
N LEU A 31 8.73 12.58 -2.72
CA LEU A 31 8.25 11.20 -2.70
C LEU A 31 6.77 11.10 -2.29
N GLU A 32 6.31 11.97 -1.39
CA GLU A 32 4.90 12.07 -0.99
C GLU A 32 4.02 12.54 -2.16
N SER A 33 4.47 13.54 -2.92
CA SER A 33 3.79 13.99 -4.15
C SER A 33 3.72 12.86 -5.19
N GLU A 34 4.82 12.19 -5.48
CA GLU A 34 4.87 11.04 -6.41
C GLU A 34 3.93 9.91 -5.94
N ARG A 35 3.89 9.62 -4.63
CA ARG A 35 2.99 8.61 -4.06
C ARG A 35 1.52 9.00 -4.23
N GLU A 36 1.18 10.27 -4.06
CA GLU A 36 -0.19 10.76 -4.26
C GLU A 36 -0.61 10.67 -5.73
N GLU A 37 0.26 11.06 -6.67
CA GLU A 37 0.01 10.91 -8.11
C GLU A 37 -0.23 9.44 -8.49
N ILE A 38 0.62 8.52 -8.03
CA ILE A 38 0.44 7.08 -8.25
C ILE A 38 -0.89 6.60 -7.65
N SER A 39 -1.24 7.07 -6.45
CA SER A 39 -2.48 6.70 -5.78
C SER A 39 -3.72 7.20 -6.54
N GLN A 40 -3.63 8.37 -7.16
CA GLN A 40 -4.68 8.91 -8.04
C GLN A 40 -4.79 8.11 -9.34
N CYS A 41 -3.67 7.75 -9.98
CA CYS A 41 -3.66 6.88 -11.16
C CYS A 41 -4.31 5.52 -10.87
N ILE A 42 -3.97 4.88 -9.75
CA ILE A 42 -4.60 3.62 -9.33
C ILE A 42 -6.11 3.79 -9.12
N ARG A 43 -6.54 4.89 -8.47
CA ARG A 43 -7.97 5.21 -8.31
C ARG A 43 -8.67 5.38 -9.67
N GLY A 44 -8.01 6.04 -10.63
CA GLY A 44 -8.50 6.19 -12.00
C GLY A 44 -8.79 4.85 -12.67
N ILE A 45 -7.86 3.89 -12.58
CA ILE A 45 -8.03 2.53 -13.14
C ILE A 45 -9.21 1.79 -12.48
N TYR A 46 -9.36 1.89 -11.16
CA TYR A 46 -10.52 1.29 -10.49
C TYR A 46 -11.83 1.93 -10.94
N ASN A 47 -11.86 3.25 -11.14
CA ASN A 47 -13.05 3.95 -11.61
C ASN A 47 -13.39 3.57 -13.06
N GLU A 48 -12.39 3.46 -13.93
CA GLU A 48 -12.55 2.96 -15.30
C GLU A 48 -13.11 1.54 -15.32
N ALA A 49 -12.54 0.64 -14.51
CA ALA A 49 -13.04 -0.72 -14.38
C ALA A 49 -14.51 -0.74 -13.91
N ASN A 50 -14.88 0.13 -12.95
CA ASN A 50 -16.26 0.25 -12.49
C ASN A 50 -17.20 0.73 -13.61
N SER A 51 -16.81 1.76 -14.37
CA SER A 51 -17.57 2.28 -15.50
C SER A 51 -17.74 1.24 -16.62
N ASN A 52 -16.75 0.36 -16.79
CA ASN A 52 -16.78 -0.77 -17.72
C ASN A 52 -17.56 -2.00 -17.18
N GLY A 53 -18.19 -1.88 -16.01
CA GLY A 53 -19.06 -2.93 -15.45
C GLY A 53 -18.36 -3.97 -14.58
N PHE A 54 -17.07 -3.80 -14.25
CA PHE A 54 -16.37 -4.74 -13.39
C PHE A 54 -16.60 -4.46 -11.90
N ASN A 55 -16.65 -5.54 -11.09
CA ASN A 55 -16.73 -5.43 -9.64
C ASN A 55 -15.35 -5.07 -9.05
N THR A 56 -15.16 -3.80 -8.70
CA THR A 56 -13.89 -3.29 -8.17
C THR A 56 -13.50 -3.90 -6.81
N LYS A 57 -14.47 -4.36 -6.00
CA LYS A 57 -14.17 -5.06 -4.73
C LYS A 57 -13.52 -6.42 -5.02
N ALA A 58 -14.03 -7.16 -6.00
CA ALA A 58 -13.44 -8.42 -6.42
C ALA A 58 -12.03 -8.22 -6.98
N ILE A 59 -11.81 -7.20 -7.83
CA ILE A 59 -10.47 -6.85 -8.36
C ILE A 59 -9.48 -6.57 -7.22
N ARG A 60 -9.88 -5.80 -6.19
CA ARG A 60 -9.02 -5.53 -5.02
C ARG A 60 -8.62 -6.80 -4.28
N GLN A 61 -9.55 -7.76 -4.12
CA GLN A 61 -9.24 -9.05 -3.51
C GLN A 61 -8.25 -9.85 -4.37
N ILE A 62 -8.45 -9.89 -5.69
CA ILE A 62 -7.52 -10.55 -6.61
C ILE A 62 -6.12 -9.94 -6.53
N ILE A 63 -6.01 -8.60 -6.51
CA ILE A 63 -4.71 -7.93 -6.38
C ILE A 63 -4.04 -8.29 -5.05
N LYS A 64 -4.80 -8.39 -3.95
CA LYS A 64 -4.26 -8.82 -2.65
C LYS A 64 -3.72 -10.25 -2.73
N LEU A 65 -4.48 -11.18 -3.29
CA LEU A 65 -4.06 -12.58 -3.48
C LEU A 65 -2.80 -12.67 -4.36
N ARG A 66 -2.72 -11.87 -5.43
CA ARG A 66 -1.57 -11.84 -6.34
C ARG A 66 -0.28 -11.28 -5.72
N LYS A 67 -0.39 -10.54 -4.61
CA LYS A 67 0.79 -10.07 -3.84
C LYS A 67 1.34 -11.13 -2.89
N MET A 68 0.57 -12.16 -2.57
CA MET A 68 1.02 -13.30 -1.76
C MET A 68 1.89 -14.22 -2.62
N ASN A 69 2.87 -14.88 -2.00
CA ASN A 69 3.60 -15.96 -2.66
C ASN A 69 2.64 -17.14 -2.94
N ASN A 70 3.09 -18.11 -3.73
CA ASN A 70 2.20 -19.21 -4.16
C ASN A 70 1.79 -20.10 -2.98
N ASP A 71 2.74 -20.49 -2.13
CA ASP A 71 2.50 -21.37 -0.99
C ASP A 71 1.49 -20.77 0.01
N ASP A 72 1.68 -19.51 0.40
CA ASP A 72 0.76 -18.77 1.29
C ASP A 72 -0.64 -18.64 0.67
N ARG A 73 -0.71 -18.48 -0.67
CA ARG A 73 -1.99 -18.38 -1.37
C ARG A 73 -2.72 -19.72 -1.36
N GLU A 74 -2.03 -20.81 -1.67
CA GLU A 74 -2.60 -22.17 -1.67
C GLU A 74 -3.09 -22.56 -0.27
N GLU A 75 -2.27 -22.33 0.77
CA GLU A 75 -2.66 -22.59 2.15
C GLU A 75 -3.90 -21.77 2.53
N HIS A 76 -3.91 -20.48 2.22
CA HIS A 76 -5.04 -19.60 2.50
C HIS A 76 -6.31 -20.03 1.74
N GLU A 77 -6.21 -20.44 0.48
CA GLU A 77 -7.34 -20.92 -0.32
C GLU A 77 -7.90 -22.24 0.22
N MET A 78 -7.04 -23.20 0.58
CA MET A 78 -7.47 -24.46 1.21
C MET A 78 -8.21 -24.21 2.53
N LEU A 79 -7.69 -23.31 3.37
CA LEU A 79 -8.30 -22.97 4.64
C LEU A 79 -9.67 -22.29 4.44
N LEU A 80 -9.72 -21.33 3.51
CA LEU A 80 -10.96 -20.63 3.16
C LEU A 80 -12.02 -21.60 2.61
N MET A 81 -11.62 -22.55 1.77
CA MET A 81 -12.51 -23.58 1.24
C MET A 81 -13.06 -24.46 2.37
N THR A 82 -12.21 -24.89 3.29
CA THR A 82 -12.61 -25.69 4.46
C THR A 82 -13.65 -24.95 5.30
N TYR A 83 -13.43 -23.68 5.60
CA TYR A 83 -14.37 -22.87 6.38
C TYR A 83 -15.67 -22.59 5.64
N LYS A 84 -15.62 -22.29 4.33
CA LYS A 84 -16.83 -22.08 3.52
C LYS A 84 -17.69 -23.34 3.45
N ARG A 85 -17.08 -24.52 3.31
CA ARG A 85 -17.77 -25.81 3.34
C ARG A 85 -18.41 -26.04 4.70
N ALA A 86 -17.67 -25.85 5.79
CA ALA A 86 -18.19 -26.01 7.16
C ALA A 86 -19.38 -25.07 7.47
N LEU A 87 -19.41 -23.88 6.87
CA LEU A 87 -20.48 -22.89 7.03
C LEU A 87 -21.60 -23.01 6.00
N GLY A 88 -21.53 -23.94 5.05
CA GLY A 88 -22.54 -24.09 3.98
C GLY A 88 -22.62 -22.90 3.01
N ILE A 89 -21.56 -22.10 2.90
CA ILE A 89 -21.47 -20.93 2.01
C ILE A 89 -20.92 -21.32 0.62
N LEU A 90 -20.27 -22.48 0.53
CA LEU A 90 -19.74 -23.00 -0.73
C LEU A 90 -20.91 -23.47 -1.62
N VAL A 91 -21.09 -22.80 -2.76
CA VAL A 91 -21.98 -23.30 -3.83
C VAL A 91 -21.17 -24.30 -4.63
N GLU A 92 -21.48 -25.59 -4.48
CA GLU A 92 -21.01 -26.62 -5.40
C GLU A 92 -21.79 -26.41 -6.70
N ILE A 93 -21.09 -26.01 -7.77
CA ILE A 93 -21.67 -25.96 -9.10
C ILE A 93 -21.56 -27.39 -9.62
N ASP A 94 -22.67 -28.13 -9.56
CA ASP A 94 -22.78 -29.40 -10.26
C ASP A 94 -22.61 -29.12 -11.76
N GLU A 95 -21.67 -29.82 -12.40
CA GLU A 95 -21.38 -29.73 -13.85
C GLU A 95 -22.58 -30.14 -14.72
#